data_AF-A0A1I3IPQ5-F1
#
_entry.id   AF-A0A1I3IPQ5-F1
#
_cell.length_a   1.000
_cell.length_b   1.000
_cell.length_c   1.000
_cell.angle_alpha   90.00
_cell.angle_beta   90.00
_cell.angle_gamma   90.00
#
_symmetry.space_group_name_H-M   'P 1'
#
loop_
_entity.id
_entity.type
_entity.pdbx_description
1 polymer ?
#
loop_
_entity_poly.entity_id
_entity_poly.type
_entity_poly.pdbx_seq_one_letter_code
_entity_poly.pdbx_strand_id
1 'polypeptide(L)'
;MLDVDVQILKLQLSVGCSAAALHRNKEVGMVITRDVFLQHRQGRTFSDVANDPNLKFDRVLAFFCEEKHQVRMEDAELHHDRPPLAGVIRAFESQPEIAKYLATEHPRRTKRFRQAVGVIVRIVMEGRGWKKTGRKGSLGVRATVARGSTRPGAYHNTGGLAFWFLRAERYELLSGMPFQSVKQLCKDLKSDQTKTRRTTAAAPRGKRPTNGRAK
;
A
#
# COMPACT_ATOMS: atom_id res chain seq x y z
N MET A 1 44.84 -19.57 2.05
CA MET A 1 43.89 -19.23 0.96
C MET A 1 42.51 -19.00 1.55
N LEU A 2 42.40 -18.04 2.47
CA LEU A 2 41.17 -17.61 3.16
C LEU A 2 41.39 -16.15 3.59
N ASP A 3 41.41 -15.19 2.65
CA ASP A 3 41.57 -13.78 3.03
C ASP A 3 41.10 -12.76 1.97
N VAL A 4 40.11 -13.12 1.15
CA VAL A 4 39.55 -12.21 0.13
C VAL A 4 38.07 -11.92 0.36
N ASP A 5 37.30 -12.87 0.91
CA ASP A 5 35.84 -12.71 1.07
C ASP A 5 35.43 -11.80 2.24
N VAL A 6 36.29 -11.57 3.23
CA VAL A 6 35.98 -10.68 4.37
C VAL A 6 36.19 -9.20 4.02
N GLN A 7 36.99 -8.89 3.00
CA GLN A 7 37.23 -7.50 2.59
C GLN A 7 36.09 -6.94 1.71
N ILE A 8 35.39 -7.78 0.95
CA ILE A 8 34.24 -7.34 0.14
C ILE A 8 33.04 -6.94 1.04
N LEU A 9 32.87 -7.61 2.19
CA LEU A 9 31.80 -7.29 3.14
C LEU A 9 32.07 -6.07 4.05
N LYS A 10 33.33 -5.63 4.18
CA LYS A 10 33.67 -4.43 4.97
C LYS A 10 33.65 -3.13 4.16
N LEU A 11 33.77 -3.19 2.83
CA LEU A 11 33.76 -2.01 1.96
C LEU A 11 32.36 -1.45 1.66
N GLN A 12 31.27 -2.21 1.90
CA GLN A 12 29.91 -1.72 1.70
C GLN A 12 29.29 -0.99 2.91
N LEU A 13 29.92 -1.01 4.08
CA LEU A 13 29.41 -0.35 5.30
C LEU A 13 30.04 1.02 5.57
N SER A 14 30.93 1.51 4.70
CA SER A 14 31.70 2.75 4.89
C SER A 14 31.36 3.88 3.90
N VAL A 15 30.41 3.69 2.98
CA VAL A 15 30.10 4.75 2.01
C VAL A 15 28.91 5.55 2.52
N GLY A 16 29.18 6.79 2.89
CA GLY A 16 28.18 7.76 3.29
C GLY A 16 26.97 7.72 2.36
N CYS A 17 25.79 7.67 2.98
CA CYS A 17 24.49 7.72 2.32
C CYS A 17 24.33 9.07 1.61
N SER A 18 24.92 9.18 0.42
CA SER A 18 24.77 10.30 -0.49
C SER A 18 23.50 10.11 -1.29
N ALA A 19 22.74 11.19 -1.50
CA ALA A 19 21.53 11.22 -2.33
C ALA A 19 21.73 10.64 -3.75
N ALA A 20 22.98 10.54 -4.22
CA ALA A 20 23.36 9.90 -5.48
C ALA A 20 23.20 8.36 -5.47
N ALA A 21 23.34 7.69 -4.32
CA ALA A 21 23.09 6.24 -4.22
C ALA A 21 21.59 5.91 -4.30
N LEU A 22 20.73 6.81 -3.85
CA LEU A 22 19.26 6.70 -3.98
C LEU A 22 18.79 6.86 -5.44
N HIS A 23 19.52 7.61 -6.27
CA HIS A 23 19.17 7.80 -7.69
C HIS A 23 19.53 6.59 -8.58
N ARG A 24 20.63 5.88 -8.28
CA ARG A 24 21.05 4.69 -9.07
C ARG A 24 20.08 3.51 -8.99
N ASN A 25 19.28 3.41 -7.93
CA ASN A 25 18.26 2.35 -7.80
C ASN A 25 16.94 2.69 -8.49
N LYS A 26 16.82 3.87 -9.11
CA LYS A 26 15.59 4.26 -9.83
C LYS A 26 15.52 3.63 -11.23
N GLU A 27 16.67 3.35 -11.84
CA GLU A 27 16.79 2.76 -13.19
C GLU A 27 16.91 1.23 -13.19
N VAL A 28 17.22 0.61 -12.05
CA VAL A 28 17.26 -0.85 -11.91
C VAL A 28 16.18 -1.26 -10.93
N GLY A 29 15.14 -1.96 -11.41
CA GLY A 29 14.06 -2.47 -10.58
C GLY A 29 14.57 -3.24 -9.35
N MET A 30 13.88 -3.09 -8.22
CA MET A 30 14.22 -3.76 -6.96
C MET A 30 14.01 -5.27 -7.09
N VAL A 31 15.06 -6.06 -6.95
CA VAL A 31 14.98 -7.53 -7.06
C VAL A 31 14.80 -8.14 -5.67
N ILE A 32 13.75 -8.95 -5.50
CA ILE A 32 13.51 -9.76 -4.30
C ILE A 32 13.68 -11.23 -4.66
N THR A 33 14.66 -11.88 -4.05
CA THR A 33 14.77 -13.33 -4.07
C THR A 33 14.05 -13.95 -2.87
N ARG A 34 13.82 -15.27 -2.95
CA ARG A 34 13.26 -16.02 -1.83
C ARG A 34 14.11 -15.86 -0.55
N ASP A 35 15.43 -15.85 -0.69
CA ASP A 35 16.35 -15.68 0.44
C ASP A 35 16.22 -14.29 1.04
N VAL A 36 16.17 -13.24 0.23
CA VAL A 36 15.93 -11.86 0.70
C VAL A 36 14.61 -11.79 1.48
N PHE A 37 13.55 -12.42 0.96
CA PHE A 37 12.26 -12.47 1.65
C PHE A 37 12.36 -13.21 2.99
N LEU A 38 13.04 -14.36 3.06
CA LEU A 38 13.15 -15.17 4.27
C LEU A 38 14.11 -14.59 5.32
N GLN A 39 15.10 -13.80 4.90
CA GLN A 39 15.99 -13.06 5.80
C GLN A 39 15.31 -11.81 6.38
N HIS A 40 14.32 -11.25 5.69
CA HIS A 40 13.56 -10.12 6.19
C HIS A 40 12.80 -10.49 7.48
N ARG A 41 12.91 -9.64 8.52
CA ARG A 41 12.32 -9.89 9.86
C ARG A 41 10.85 -10.32 9.82
N GLN A 42 10.04 -9.70 8.95
CA GLN A 42 8.63 -10.07 8.79
C GLN A 42 8.43 -11.20 7.79
N GLY A 43 9.28 -11.31 6.77
CA GLY A 43 9.13 -12.33 5.73
C GLY A 43 9.41 -13.74 6.26
N ARG A 44 10.37 -13.88 7.19
CA ARG A 44 10.64 -15.15 7.91
C ARG A 44 9.40 -15.77 8.55
N THR A 45 8.47 -14.93 9.02
CA THR A 45 7.23 -15.40 9.66
C THR A 45 6.29 -16.10 8.68
N PHE A 46 6.47 -15.90 7.37
CA PHE A 46 5.69 -16.48 6.27
C PHE A 46 6.46 -17.55 5.49
N SER A 47 7.42 -18.22 6.13
CA SER A 47 8.12 -19.37 5.55
C SER A 47 7.16 -20.49 5.14
N ASP A 48 6.04 -20.64 5.84
CA ASP A 48 4.95 -21.57 5.50
C ASP A 48 4.35 -21.26 4.12
N VAL A 49 4.25 -19.99 3.74
CA VAL A 49 3.76 -19.55 2.43
C VAL A 49 4.85 -19.70 1.37
N ALA A 50 6.08 -19.29 1.69
CA ALA A 50 7.20 -19.33 0.75
C ALA A 50 7.57 -20.76 0.32
N ASN A 51 7.30 -21.75 1.20
CA ASN A 51 7.61 -23.15 0.98
C ASN A 51 6.37 -24.00 0.65
N ASP A 52 5.20 -23.39 0.41
CA ASP A 52 3.99 -24.13 0.07
C ASP A 52 4.14 -24.76 -1.33
N PRO A 53 4.11 -26.10 -1.48
CA PRO A 53 4.30 -26.75 -2.78
C PRO A 53 3.19 -26.44 -3.78
N ASN A 54 2.02 -26.00 -3.31
CA ASN A 54 0.89 -25.65 -4.18
C ASN A 54 0.95 -24.19 -4.65
N LEU A 55 1.88 -23.40 -4.12
CA LEU A 55 2.11 -22.01 -4.52
C LEU A 55 3.51 -21.90 -5.14
N LYS A 56 3.58 -21.53 -6.41
CA LYS A 56 4.86 -21.18 -7.04
C LYS A 56 5.31 -19.81 -6.53
N PHE A 57 5.83 -19.74 -5.31
CA PHE A 57 6.15 -18.48 -4.64
C PHE A 57 7.15 -17.62 -5.42
N ASP A 58 8.09 -18.25 -6.14
CA ASP A 58 9.05 -17.50 -6.97
C ASP A 58 8.38 -16.77 -8.14
N ARG A 59 7.22 -17.25 -8.62
CA ARG A 59 6.41 -16.50 -9.62
C ARG A 59 5.78 -15.25 -9.02
N VAL A 60 5.37 -15.32 -7.74
CA VAL A 60 4.90 -14.15 -6.99
C VAL A 60 6.03 -13.13 -6.89
N LEU A 61 7.22 -13.56 -6.49
CA LEU A 61 8.39 -12.69 -6.37
C LEU A 61 8.77 -12.08 -7.72
N ALA A 62 8.86 -12.89 -8.77
CA ALA A 62 9.18 -12.44 -10.13
C ALA A 62 8.22 -11.34 -10.60
N PHE A 63 6.92 -11.49 -10.35
CA PHE A 63 5.94 -10.46 -10.68
C PHE A 63 6.26 -9.11 -10.03
N PHE A 64 6.59 -9.09 -8.73
CA PHE A 64 6.91 -7.85 -8.02
C PHE A 64 8.30 -7.29 -8.36
N CYS A 65 9.19 -8.10 -8.96
CA CYS A 65 10.50 -7.66 -9.44
C CYS A 65 10.42 -6.94 -10.80
N GLU A 66 9.34 -7.13 -11.57
CA GLU A 66 9.17 -6.44 -12.85
C GLU A 66 9.02 -4.93 -12.65
N GLU A 67 9.90 -4.16 -13.29
CA GLU A 67 9.96 -2.69 -13.15
C GLU A 67 8.61 -2.01 -13.40
N LYS A 68 7.89 -2.41 -14.47
CA LYS A 68 6.58 -1.87 -14.81
C LYS A 68 5.57 -1.99 -13.66
N HIS A 69 5.67 -3.04 -12.84
CA HIS A 69 4.80 -3.22 -11.68
C HIS A 69 5.23 -2.32 -10.52
N GLN A 70 6.54 -2.16 -10.31
CA GLN A 70 7.08 -1.27 -9.29
C GLN A 70 6.71 0.19 -9.56
N VAL A 71 6.88 0.65 -10.80
CA VAL A 71 6.47 2.00 -11.22
C VAL A 71 4.96 2.20 -10.99
N ARG A 72 4.12 1.22 -11.33
CA ARG A 72 2.66 1.32 -11.07
C ARG A 72 2.31 1.34 -9.58
N MET A 73 3.11 0.67 -8.74
CA MET A 73 2.93 0.73 -7.28
C MET A 73 3.27 2.12 -6.73
N GLU A 74 4.34 2.75 -7.22
CA GLU A 74 4.71 4.13 -6.88
C GLU A 74 3.66 5.13 -7.37
N ASP A 75 3.22 4.97 -8.62
CA ASP A 75 2.20 5.79 -9.26
C ASP A 75 0.87 5.77 -8.49
N ALA A 76 0.48 4.62 -7.95
CA ALA A 76 -0.70 4.50 -7.11
C ALA A 76 -0.63 5.39 -5.86
N GLU A 77 0.54 5.49 -5.21
CA GLU A 77 0.75 6.36 -4.06
C GLU A 77 0.86 7.84 -4.45
N LEU A 78 1.63 8.13 -5.51
CA LEU A 78 1.90 9.51 -5.94
C LEU A 78 0.68 10.20 -6.52
N HIS A 79 0.01 9.56 -7.47
CA HIS A 79 -0.98 10.24 -8.31
C HIS A 79 -2.41 9.83 -7.99
N HIS A 80 -2.62 8.68 -7.36
CA HIS A 80 -3.96 8.16 -7.11
C HIS A 80 -4.37 8.15 -5.64
N ASP A 81 -3.47 8.50 -4.72
CA ASP A 81 -3.70 8.45 -3.26
C ASP A 81 -4.23 7.06 -2.82
N ARG A 82 -3.72 6.00 -3.47
CA ARG A 82 -4.08 4.61 -3.23
C ARG A 82 -2.86 3.84 -2.71
N PRO A 83 -3.08 2.81 -1.87
CA PRO A 83 -1.98 1.96 -1.43
C PRO A 83 -1.25 1.29 -2.61
N PRO A 84 0.04 0.96 -2.49
CA PRO A 84 0.86 0.59 -3.64
C PRO A 84 0.31 -0.62 -4.40
N LEU A 85 -0.15 -1.65 -3.67
CA LEU A 85 -0.68 -2.86 -4.30
C LEU A 85 -1.87 -2.56 -5.23
N ALA A 86 -2.65 -1.50 -4.97
CA ALA A 86 -3.79 -1.13 -5.83
C ALA A 86 -3.36 -0.86 -7.28
N GLY A 87 -2.13 -0.41 -7.52
CA GLY A 87 -1.59 -0.17 -8.86
C GLY A 87 -1.37 -1.44 -9.68
N VAL A 88 -1.24 -2.60 -9.03
CA VAL A 88 -0.89 -3.87 -9.68
C VAL A 88 -1.87 -5.00 -9.43
N ILE A 89 -2.86 -4.79 -8.56
CA ILE A 89 -3.71 -5.86 -8.03
C ILE A 89 -4.46 -6.64 -9.12
N ARG A 90 -5.00 -5.95 -10.13
CA ARG A 90 -5.71 -6.60 -11.25
C ARG A 90 -4.78 -7.47 -12.09
N ALA A 91 -3.57 -6.97 -12.38
CA ALA A 91 -2.57 -7.72 -13.14
C ALA A 91 -2.04 -8.92 -12.34
N PHE A 92 -1.91 -8.76 -11.02
CA PHE A 92 -1.50 -9.85 -10.14
C PHE A 92 -2.55 -10.95 -10.05
N GLU A 93 -3.82 -10.58 -9.89
CA GLU A 93 -4.94 -11.54 -9.84
C GLU A 93 -5.25 -12.20 -11.19
N SER A 94 -4.88 -11.59 -12.31
CA SER A 94 -5.04 -12.21 -13.63
C SER A 94 -4.06 -13.35 -13.91
N GLN A 95 -3.03 -13.54 -13.08
CA GLN A 95 -2.13 -14.68 -13.24
C GLN A 95 -2.86 -15.98 -12.93
N PRO A 96 -2.85 -16.97 -13.85
CA PRO A 96 -3.59 -18.23 -13.67
C PRO A 96 -3.25 -18.96 -12.36
N GLU A 97 -1.98 -18.99 -11.97
CA GLU A 97 -1.55 -19.65 -10.73
C GLU A 97 -2.08 -18.95 -9.48
N ILE A 98 -2.11 -17.62 -9.49
CA ILE A 98 -2.58 -16.81 -8.37
C ILE A 98 -4.10 -16.89 -8.28
N ALA A 99 -4.80 -16.76 -9.41
CA ALA A 99 -6.24 -16.94 -9.50
C ALA A 99 -6.66 -18.32 -8.98
N LYS A 100 -5.99 -19.39 -9.45
CA LYS A 100 -6.24 -20.76 -9.00
C LYS A 100 -5.98 -20.93 -7.51
N TYR A 101 -4.85 -20.41 -7.01
CA TYR A 101 -4.51 -20.52 -5.59
C TYR A 101 -5.53 -19.78 -4.71
N LEU A 102 -5.95 -18.57 -5.10
CA LEU A 102 -6.94 -17.79 -4.37
C LEU A 102 -8.36 -18.38 -4.45
N ALA A 103 -8.68 -19.11 -5.51
CA ALA A 103 -9.94 -19.83 -5.65
C ALA A 103 -10.04 -21.06 -4.72
N THR A 104 -8.92 -21.55 -4.17
CA THR A 104 -8.96 -22.63 -3.18
C THR A 104 -9.60 -22.15 -1.87
N GLU A 105 -10.61 -22.88 -1.37
CA GLU A 105 -11.32 -22.56 -0.13
C GLU A 105 -10.52 -22.95 1.12
N HIS A 106 -9.29 -22.47 1.24
CA HIS A 106 -8.46 -22.62 2.44
C HIS A 106 -8.25 -21.28 3.15
N PRO A 107 -9.17 -20.86 4.05
CA PRO A 107 -9.17 -19.51 4.63
C PRO A 107 -7.87 -19.11 5.32
N ARG A 108 -7.20 -20.06 5.99
CA ARG A 108 -5.93 -19.79 6.67
C ARG A 108 -4.79 -19.56 5.67
N ARG A 109 -4.69 -20.40 4.65
CA ARG A 109 -3.63 -20.34 3.62
C ARG A 109 -3.77 -19.08 2.76
N THR A 110 -4.99 -18.78 2.31
CA THR A 110 -5.24 -17.55 1.54
C THR A 110 -5.02 -16.30 2.38
N LYS A 111 -5.40 -16.30 3.67
CA LYS A 111 -5.08 -15.18 4.58
C LYS A 111 -3.57 -14.97 4.74
N ARG A 112 -2.82 -16.04 5.03
CA ARG A 112 -1.36 -15.94 5.23
C ARG A 112 -0.65 -15.52 3.94
N PHE A 113 -1.09 -16.03 2.79
CA PHE A 113 -0.61 -15.57 1.49
C PHE A 113 -0.84 -14.08 1.27
N ARG A 114 -2.06 -13.57 1.54
CA ARG A 114 -2.37 -12.13 1.46
C ARG A 114 -1.44 -11.29 2.34
N GLN A 115 -1.13 -11.77 3.54
CA GLN A 115 -0.19 -11.09 4.45
C GLN A 115 1.25 -11.12 3.93
N ALA A 116 1.70 -12.25 3.40
CA ALA A 116 3.01 -12.39 2.76
C ALA A 116 3.16 -11.42 1.58
N VAL A 117 2.14 -11.29 0.72
CA VAL A 117 2.11 -10.28 -0.36
C VAL A 117 2.29 -8.86 0.19
N GLY A 118 1.65 -8.53 1.32
CA GLY A 118 1.86 -7.25 1.97
C GLY A 118 3.31 -7.02 2.42
N VAL A 119 4.00 -8.06 2.88
CA VAL A 119 5.44 -7.99 3.21
C VAL A 119 6.30 -7.82 1.95
N ILE A 120 5.97 -8.49 0.85
CA ILE A 120 6.67 -8.31 -0.44
C ILE A 120 6.57 -6.86 -0.89
N VAL A 121 5.36 -6.30 -0.93
CA VAL A 121 5.13 -4.88 -1.30
C VAL A 121 5.96 -3.97 -0.41
N ARG A 122 6.00 -4.24 0.89
CA ARG A 122 6.80 -3.46 1.82
C ARG A 122 8.29 -3.50 1.49
N ILE A 123 8.84 -4.69 1.26
CA ILE A 123 10.26 -4.84 0.90
C ILE A 123 10.57 -4.09 -0.40
N VAL A 124 9.69 -4.19 -1.42
CA VAL A 124 9.86 -3.45 -2.68
C VAL A 124 9.84 -1.94 -2.44
N MET A 125 8.82 -1.43 -1.76
CA MET A 125 8.66 0.02 -1.54
C MET A 125 9.82 0.57 -0.71
N GLU A 126 10.19 -0.08 0.39
CA GLU A 126 11.34 0.34 1.22
C GLU A 126 12.65 0.29 0.43
N GLY A 127 12.86 -0.76 -0.39
CA GLY A 127 14.02 -0.87 -1.27
C GLY A 127 14.10 0.22 -2.35
N ARG A 128 12.95 0.80 -2.74
CA ARG A 128 12.85 1.92 -3.68
C ARG A 128 12.89 3.30 -3.01
N GLY A 129 13.25 3.36 -1.73
CA GLY A 129 13.42 4.62 -1.00
C GLY A 129 12.11 5.20 -0.47
N TRP A 130 11.12 4.36 -0.19
CA TRP A 130 9.87 4.76 0.47
C TRP A 130 9.88 4.38 1.95
N LYS A 131 9.19 5.16 2.77
CA LYS A 131 8.94 4.87 4.19
C LYS A 131 7.44 4.71 4.45
N LYS A 132 7.10 3.81 5.37
CA LYS A 132 5.73 3.67 5.85
C LYS A 132 5.27 4.92 6.62
N THR A 133 4.02 5.32 6.45
CA THR A 133 3.40 6.45 7.19
C THR A 133 2.66 6.02 8.47
N GLY A 134 2.67 4.71 8.77
CA GLY A 134 2.19 4.15 10.03
C GLY A 134 0.69 3.85 10.12
N ARG A 135 -0.14 4.26 9.15
CA ARG A 135 -1.58 3.97 9.17
C ARG A 135 -1.94 2.77 8.27
N LYS A 136 -2.04 1.59 8.88
CA LYS A 136 -2.70 0.42 8.28
C LYS A 136 -4.09 0.29 8.87
N GLY A 137 -5.13 0.30 8.06
CA GLY A 137 -6.48 0.02 8.53
C GLY A 137 -6.74 -1.48 8.68
N SER A 138 -7.87 -1.85 9.29
CA SER A 138 -8.24 -3.25 9.47
C SER A 138 -8.35 -4.00 8.13
N LEU A 139 -7.83 -5.23 8.10
CA LEU A 139 -7.85 -6.11 6.93
C LEU A 139 -9.26 -6.65 6.67
N GLY A 140 -9.97 -6.00 5.74
CA GLY A 140 -11.25 -6.46 5.20
C GLY A 140 -12.49 -6.12 6.04
N VAL A 141 -13.64 -6.15 5.37
CA VAL A 141 -14.96 -6.22 5.99
C VAL A 141 -15.28 -7.71 6.13
N ARG A 142 -15.52 -8.18 7.36
CA ARG A 142 -15.98 -9.56 7.57
C ARG A 142 -17.31 -9.73 6.86
N ALA A 143 -17.52 -10.83 6.13
CA ALA A 143 -18.86 -11.15 5.66
C ALA A 143 -19.84 -11.14 6.84
N THR A 144 -21.00 -10.52 6.65
CA THR A 144 -22.12 -10.61 7.58
C THR A 144 -22.63 -12.05 7.58
N VAL A 145 -22.27 -12.80 8.62
CA VAL A 145 -22.72 -14.17 8.81
C VAL A 145 -23.92 -14.17 9.76
N ALA A 146 -24.97 -14.93 9.43
CA ALA A 146 -26.08 -15.17 10.33
C ALA A 146 -25.57 -15.82 11.64
N ARG A 147 -26.08 -15.33 12.79
CA ARG A 147 -25.69 -15.81 14.12
C ARG A 147 -25.92 -17.32 14.21
N GLY A 148 -24.89 -18.09 14.57
CA GLY A 148 -24.98 -19.55 14.71
C GLY A 148 -24.70 -20.36 13.43
N SER A 149 -24.26 -19.75 12.33
CA SER A 149 -23.92 -20.50 11.12
C SER A 149 -22.67 -21.37 11.31
N THR A 150 -22.83 -22.68 11.11
CA THR A 150 -21.76 -23.69 11.04
C THR A 150 -21.32 -24.00 9.61
N ARG A 151 -21.90 -23.34 8.60
CA ARG A 151 -21.63 -23.61 7.19
C ARG A 151 -20.15 -23.33 6.88
N PRO A 152 -19.39 -24.32 6.40
CA PRO A 152 -18.03 -24.11 5.94
C PRO A 152 -18.00 -23.00 4.89
N GLY A 153 -17.06 -22.07 5.02
CA GLY A 153 -16.97 -20.91 4.14
C GLY A 153 -17.85 -19.72 4.54
N ALA A 154 -18.85 -19.81 5.45
CA ALA A 154 -19.76 -18.68 5.74
C ALA A 154 -19.05 -17.37 6.16
N TYR A 155 -17.90 -17.47 6.84
CA TYR A 155 -17.07 -16.33 7.28
C TYR A 155 -16.07 -15.81 6.22
N HIS A 156 -16.18 -16.28 4.97
CA HIS A 156 -15.32 -15.84 3.88
C HIS A 156 -15.49 -14.34 3.59
N ASN A 157 -14.37 -13.63 3.42
CA ASN A 157 -14.42 -12.33 2.77
C ASN A 157 -14.60 -12.58 1.28
N THR A 158 -15.81 -12.39 0.75
CA THR A 158 -16.07 -12.33 -0.68
C THR A 158 -15.40 -11.08 -1.24
N GLY A 159 -14.43 -11.27 -2.12
CA GLY A 159 -13.69 -10.20 -2.76
C GLY A 159 -12.25 -10.58 -3.06
N GLY A 160 -11.78 -10.25 -4.27
CA GLY A 160 -10.37 -10.34 -4.62
C GLY A 160 -9.47 -9.62 -3.61
N LEU A 161 -8.16 -9.84 -3.68
CA LEU A 161 -7.11 -9.04 -3.07
C LEU A 161 -7.45 -7.54 -3.07
N ALA A 162 -8.07 -7.04 -4.14
CA ALA A 162 -8.54 -5.65 -4.27
C ALA A 162 -9.25 -5.11 -3.02
N PHE A 163 -10.19 -5.87 -2.45
CA PHE A 163 -10.95 -5.43 -1.26
C PHE A 163 -10.14 -5.46 0.04
N TRP A 164 -9.12 -6.32 0.11
CA TRP A 164 -8.26 -6.45 1.27
C TRP A 164 -7.25 -5.32 1.41
N PHE A 165 -6.84 -4.73 0.27
CA PHE A 165 -5.80 -3.72 0.23
C PHE A 165 -6.31 -2.28 0.13
N LEU A 166 -7.62 -2.05 0.16
CA LEU A 166 -8.20 -0.69 0.27
C LEU A 166 -7.72 0.07 1.51
N ARG A 167 -7.34 -0.64 2.58
CA ARG A 167 -6.82 -0.10 3.84
C ARG A 167 -5.36 -0.49 4.11
N ALA A 168 -4.63 -0.86 3.07
CA ALA A 168 -3.25 -1.29 3.20
C ALA A 168 -2.31 -0.16 3.64
N GLU A 169 -1.08 -0.54 3.96
CA GLU A 169 -0.03 0.37 4.38
C GLU A 169 0.20 1.46 3.33
N ARG A 170 0.37 2.69 3.83
CA ARG A 170 0.63 3.88 3.02
C ARG A 170 2.09 4.27 3.13
N TYR A 171 2.60 4.86 2.05
CA TYR A 171 4.02 5.17 1.91
C TYR A 171 4.27 6.63 1.53
N GLU A 172 5.42 7.14 1.95
CA GLU A 172 5.95 8.45 1.58
C GLU A 172 7.38 8.28 1.09
N LEU A 173 7.79 9.08 0.10
CA LEU A 173 9.18 9.12 -0.36
C LEU A 173 10.11 9.62 0.75
N LEU A 174 11.28 8.99 0.90
CA LEU A 174 12.31 9.45 1.82
C LEU A 174 12.81 10.85 1.47
N SER A 175 12.87 11.18 0.18
CA SER A 175 13.24 12.51 -0.34
C SER A 175 12.15 13.57 -0.16
N GLY A 176 11.00 13.22 0.42
CA GLY A 176 9.82 14.07 0.46
C GLY A 176 8.89 13.85 -0.75
N MET A 177 7.61 14.20 -0.57
CA MET A 177 6.59 14.04 -1.59
C MET A 177 6.66 15.22 -2.58
N PRO A 178 6.78 14.97 -3.89
CA PRO A 178 6.86 16.04 -4.89
C PRO A 178 5.55 16.81 -5.07
N PHE A 179 4.41 16.20 -4.69
CA PHE A 179 3.08 16.76 -4.85
C PHE A 179 2.27 16.62 -3.56
N GLN A 180 1.27 17.50 -3.39
CA GLN A 180 0.29 17.34 -2.31
C GLN A 180 -0.61 16.13 -2.61
N SER A 181 -0.93 15.35 -1.59
CA SER A 181 -1.88 14.24 -1.75
C SER A 181 -3.27 14.75 -2.14
N VAL A 182 -4.01 13.96 -2.93
CA VAL A 182 -5.40 14.28 -3.31
C VAL A 182 -6.27 14.53 -2.07
N LYS A 183 -6.08 13.74 -1.00
CA LYS A 183 -6.75 13.96 0.28
C LYS A 183 -6.44 15.32 0.91
N GLN A 184 -5.19 15.77 0.84
CA GLN A 184 -4.79 17.08 1.35
C GLN A 184 -5.46 18.19 0.53
N LEU A 185 -5.41 18.09 -0.81
CA LEU A 185 -6.11 19.01 -1.72
C LEU A 185 -7.62 19.06 -1.44
N CYS A 186 -8.27 17.90 -1.24
CA CYS A 186 -9.69 17.86 -0.87
C CYS A 186 -9.98 18.48 0.50
N LYS A 187 -9.07 18.39 1.47
CA LYS A 187 -9.23 19.00 2.79
C LYS A 187 -9.12 20.52 2.69
N ASP A 188 -8.17 21.01 1.90
CA ASP A 188 -7.92 22.44 1.70
C ASP A 188 -9.12 23.07 0.97
N LEU A 189 -9.61 22.44 -0.11
CA LEU A 189 -10.84 22.85 -0.82
C LEU A 189 -12.08 22.90 0.11
N LYS A 190 -12.27 21.90 0.97
CA LYS A 190 -13.38 21.89 1.95
C LYS A 190 -13.24 23.02 2.98
N SER A 191 -12.02 23.32 3.40
CA SER A 191 -11.75 24.39 4.37
C SER A 191 -12.05 25.78 3.79
N ASP A 192 -11.72 25.99 2.50
CA ASP A 192 -12.00 27.25 1.81
C ASP A 192 -13.49 27.45 1.53
N GLN A 193 -14.21 26.40 1.13
CA GLN A 193 -15.67 26.46 1.01
C GLN A 193 -16.37 26.83 2.33
N THR A 194 -15.81 26.40 3.46
CA THR A 194 -16.35 26.71 4.80
C THR A 194 -16.10 28.16 5.19
N LYS A 195 -14.95 28.73 4.80
CA LYS A 195 -14.63 30.15 5.01
C LYS A 195 -15.51 31.07 4.16
N THR A 196 -15.71 30.75 2.88
CA THR A 196 -16.55 31.55 1.95
C THR A 196 -18.03 31.55 2.35
N ARG A 197 -18.55 30.48 2.98
CA ARG A 197 -19.93 30.48 3.52
C ARG A 197 -20.10 31.29 4.81
N ARG A 198 -19.03 31.49 5.60
CA ARG A 198 -19.10 32.32 6.82
C ARG A 198 -19.05 33.82 6.53
N THR A 199 -18.35 34.24 5.48
CA THR A 199 -18.28 35.66 5.10
C THR A 199 -19.54 36.17 4.40
N THR A 200 -20.26 35.30 3.67
CA THR A 200 -21.52 35.67 3.00
C THR A 200 -22.74 35.68 3.92
N ALA A 201 -22.67 35.04 5.11
CA ALA A 201 -23.75 35.02 6.09
C ALA A 201 -23.78 36.25 7.02
N ALA A 202 -22.81 37.17 6.91
CA ALA A 202 -22.66 38.34 7.77
C ALA A 202 -23.09 39.66 7.09
N ALA A 203 -24.06 39.64 6.18
CA ALA A 203 -24.69 40.86 5.71
C ALA A 203 -25.67 41.38 6.80
N PRO A 204 -25.45 42.58 7.38
CA PRO A 204 -26.37 43.11 8.39
C PRO A 204 -27.72 43.40 7.73
N ARG A 205 -28.79 42.82 8.29
CA ARG A 205 -30.18 43.17 7.95
C ARG A 205 -30.39 44.65 8.24
N GLY A 206 -30.35 45.48 7.19
CA GLY A 206 -30.70 46.90 7.26
C GLY A 206 -32.10 47.06 7.85
N LYS A 207 -32.20 47.85 8.93
CA LYS A 207 -33.47 48.23 9.57
C LYS A 207 -34.36 48.90 8.52
N ARG A 208 -35.58 48.36 8.33
CA ARG A 208 -36.65 49.00 7.58
C ARG A 208 -37.03 50.32 8.29
N PRO A 209 -37.12 51.45 7.59
CA PRO A 209 -37.68 52.67 8.17
C PRO A 209 -39.20 52.51 8.31
N THR A 210 -39.70 52.69 9.52
CA THR A 210 -41.13 52.75 9.83
C THR A 210 -41.63 54.16 9.51
N ASN A 211 -42.44 54.32 8.46
CA ASN A 211 -43.14 55.58 8.19
C ASN A 211 -44.24 55.79 9.23
N GLY A 212 -44.02 56.74 10.15
CA GLY A 212 -45.03 57.27 11.04
C GLY A 212 -46.02 58.14 10.28
N ARG A 213 -47.31 57.81 10.39
CA ARG A 213 -48.42 58.61 9.89
C ARG A 213 -48.99 59.38 11.08
N ALA A 214 -48.61 60.65 11.22
CA ALA A 214 -49.28 61.58 12.12
C ALA A 214 -50.56 62.10 11.43
N LYS A 215 -51.65 62.13 12.18
CA LYS A 215 -52.87 62.88 11.91
C LYS A 215 -52.80 64.21 12.63
#